data_AF-A0A0R2A6M6-F1
#
_entry.id   AF-A0A0R2A6M6-F1
#
_cell.length_a   1.000
_cell.length_b   1.000
_cell.length_c   1.000
_cell.angle_alpha   90.00
_cell.angle_beta   90.00
_cell.angle_gamma   90.00
#
_symmetry.space_group_name_H-M   'P 1'
#
loop_
_entity.id
_entity.type
_entity.pdbx_description
1 polymer ?
#
loop_
_entity_poly.entity_id
_entity_poly.type
_entity_poly.pdbx_seq_one_letter_code
_entity_poly.pdbx_strand_id
1 'polypeptide(L)'
;MIGRFCFGLTDAAIIPAYQTLMTQLTNKNEFGQIFSYSQSFQAFGNVIGPVLGGVLASVCGFRSIFILTLIMELGCLVALRVTHRTAN
;
A
#
# COMPACT_ATOMS: atom_id res chain seq x y z
N MET A 1 -18.92 -15.85 0.98
CA MET A 1 -17.73 -16.72 0.82
C MET A 1 -17.04 -16.54 -0.52
N ILE A 2 -17.76 -16.60 -1.65
CA ILE A 2 -17.15 -16.46 -2.99
C ILE A 2 -16.35 -15.15 -3.18
N GLY A 3 -16.84 -14.03 -2.65
CA GLY A 3 -16.15 -12.73 -2.77
C GLY A 3 -14.80 -12.66 -2.04
N ARG A 4 -14.68 -13.28 -0.86
CA ARG A 4 -13.39 -13.38 -0.12
C ARG A 4 -12.41 -14.29 -0.85
N PHE A 5 -12.91 -15.33 -1.53
CA PHE A 5 -12.09 -16.24 -2.32
C PHE A 5 -11.52 -15.54 -3.56
N CYS A 6 -12.35 -14.83 -4.34
CA CYS A 6 -11.88 -14.05 -5.48
C CYS A 6 -10.88 -12.97 -5.06
N PHE A 7 -11.16 -12.25 -3.97
CA PHE A 7 -10.25 -11.21 -3.46
C PHE A 7 -8.90 -11.81 -3.02
N GLY A 8 -8.92 -12.93 -2.29
CA GLY A 8 -7.69 -13.62 -1.89
C GLY A 8 -6.89 -14.16 -3.09
N LEU A 9 -7.56 -14.62 -4.14
CA LEU A 9 -6.92 -15.06 -5.39
C LEU A 9 -6.21 -13.91 -6.11
N THR A 10 -6.86 -12.74 -6.17
CA THR A 10 -6.27 -11.53 -6.77
C THR A 10 -5.06 -11.05 -5.99
N ASP A 11 -5.14 -11.02 -4.66
CA ASP A 11 -4.04 -10.58 -3.79
C ASP A 11 -2.82 -11.50 -3.94
N ALA A 12 -3.04 -12.82 -3.96
CA ALA A 12 -2.00 -13.82 -4.17
C ALA A 12 -1.31 -13.73 -5.54
N ALA A 13 -2.00 -13.24 -6.57
CA ALA A 13 -1.43 -13.05 -7.91
C ALA A 13 -0.67 -11.71 -8.04
N ILE A 14 -1.15 -10.65 -7.39
CA ILE A 14 -0.57 -9.31 -7.49
C ILE A 14 0.78 -9.22 -6.81
N ILE A 15 0.92 -9.74 -5.58
CA ILE A 15 2.16 -9.66 -4.80
C ILE A 15 3.39 -10.15 -5.57
N PRO A 16 3.42 -11.39 -6.12
CA PRO A 16 4.58 -11.89 -6.86
C PRO A 16 4.79 -11.18 -8.21
N ALA A 17 3.71 -10.75 -8.89
CA ALA A 17 3.82 -9.97 -10.12
C ALA A 17 4.52 -8.63 -9.86
N TYR A 18 4.16 -7.94 -8.78
CA TYR A 18 4.79 -6.68 -8.36
C TYR A 18 6.26 -6.88 -7.97
N GLN A 19 6.56 -7.92 -7.20
CA GLN A 19 7.93 -8.26 -6.81
C GLN A 19 8.81 -8.57 -8.03
N THR A 20 8.27 -9.32 -9.00
CA THR A 20 8.97 -9.62 -10.24
C THR A 20 9.23 -8.34 -11.04
N LEU A 21 8.23 -7.48 -11.22
CA LEU A 21 8.39 -6.20 -11.92
C LEU A 21 9.49 -5.34 -11.28
N MET A 22 9.51 -5.26 -9.95
CA MET A 22 10.51 -4.51 -9.19
C MET A 22 11.93 -5.10 -9.35
N THR A 23 12.07 -6.44 -9.36
CA THR A 23 13.37 -7.10 -9.65
C THR A 23 13.85 -6.87 -11.08
N GLN A 24 12.96 -6.78 -12.07
CA GLN A 24 13.33 -6.57 -13.48
C GLN A 24 13.77 -5.11 -13.74
N LEU A 25 13.17 -4.14 -13.04
CA LEU A 25 13.48 -2.71 -13.17
C LEU A 25 14.69 -2.27 -12.33
N THR A 26 15.10 -3.06 -11.34
CA THR A 26 16.17 -2.70 -10.39
C THR A 26 17.44 -3.51 -10.64
N ASN A 27 18.58 -2.84 -10.83
CA ASN A 27 19.87 -3.48 -11.03
C ASN A 27 20.27 -4.31 -9.78
N LYS A 28 20.87 -5.49 -9.96
CA LYS A 28 21.09 -6.52 -8.90
C LYS A 28 21.85 -6.03 -7.67
N ASN A 29 22.60 -4.93 -7.79
CA ASN A 29 23.41 -4.36 -6.70
C ASN A 29 22.59 -3.50 -5.70
N GLU A 30 21.43 -2.95 -6.12
CA GLU A 30 20.61 -2.07 -5.29
C GLU A 30 19.24 -2.68 -4.92
N PHE A 31 18.91 -3.85 -5.48
CA PHE A 31 17.66 -4.56 -5.22
C PHE A 31 17.39 -4.79 -3.72
N GLY A 32 18.42 -5.17 -2.96
CA GLY A 32 18.28 -5.40 -1.51
C GLY A 32 17.93 -4.14 -0.71
N GLN A 33 18.41 -2.97 -1.13
CA GLN A 33 18.10 -1.70 -0.48
C GLN A 33 16.67 -1.26 -0.83
N ILE A 34 16.29 -1.27 -2.11
CA ILE A 34 14.95 -0.87 -2.57
C ILE A 34 13.86 -1.80 -2.00
N PHE A 35 14.15 -3.10 -1.93
CA PHE A 35 13.25 -4.08 -1.30
C PHE A 35 13.11 -3.84 0.20
N SER A 36 14.21 -3.56 0.90
CA SER A 36 14.18 -3.23 2.33
C SER A 36 13.41 -1.93 2.61
N TYR A 37 13.54 -0.91 1.76
CA TYR A 37 12.73 0.30 1.85
C TYR A 37 11.25 -0.02 1.67
N SER A 38 10.88 -0.77 0.63
CA SER A 38 9.48 -1.15 0.36
C SER A 38 8.87 -1.95 1.51
N GLN A 39 9.62 -2.90 2.05
CA GLN A 39 9.20 -3.68 3.22
C GLN A 39 9.08 -2.82 4.48
N SER A 40 9.99 -1.87 4.68
CA SER A 40 9.94 -0.92 5.79
C SER A 40 8.69 -0.06 5.71
N PHE A 41 8.36 0.51 4.55
CA PHE A 41 7.12 1.27 4.36
C PHE A 41 5.87 0.43 4.60
N GLN A 42 5.86 -0.84 4.17
CA GLN A 42 4.75 -1.75 4.40
C GLN A 42 4.56 -2.08 5.89
N ALA A 43 5.66 -2.37 6.60
CA ALA A 43 5.64 -2.57 8.05
C ALA A 43 5.19 -1.30 8.80
N PHE A 44 5.67 -0.14 8.37
CA PHE A 44 5.29 1.15 8.92
C PHE A 44 3.79 1.41 8.74
N GLY A 45 3.24 1.13 7.55
CA GLY A 45 1.81 1.23 7.27
C GLY A 45 0.95 0.27 8.11
N ASN A 46 1.41 -0.96 8.30
CA ASN A 46 0.72 -1.95 9.13
C ASN A 46 0.66 -1.58 10.62
N VAL A 47 1.62 -0.79 11.11
CA VAL A 47 1.61 -0.28 12.50
C VAL A 47 0.83 1.03 12.59
N ILE A 48 1.09 1.97 11.69
CA ILE A 48 0.48 3.30 11.72
C ILE A 48 -1.02 3.25 11.41
N GLY A 49 -1.46 2.40 10.48
CA GLY A 49 -2.87 2.30 10.08
C GLY A 49 -3.80 1.97 11.25
N PRO A 50 -3.58 0.88 11.99
CA PRO A 50 -4.38 0.53 13.18
C PRO A 50 -4.24 1.53 14.31
N VAL A 51 -3.05 2.09 14.53
CA VAL A 51 -2.82 3.08 15.60
C VAL A 51 -3.62 4.36 15.32
N LEU A 52 -3.52 4.92 14.11
CA LEU A 52 -4.31 6.09 13.71
C LEU A 52 -5.80 5.76 13.70
N GLY A 53 -6.19 4.60 13.18
CA GLY A 53 -7.58 4.15 13.16
C GLY A 53 -8.17 4.00 14.55
N GLY A 54 -7.43 3.43 15.51
CA GLY A 54 -7.86 3.24 16.89
C GLY A 54 -7.93 4.55 17.69
N VAL A 55 -6.98 5.46 17.50
CA VAL A 55 -7.01 6.79 18.10
C VAL A 55 -8.20 7.58 17.57
N LEU A 56 -8.41 7.58 16.26
CA LEU A 56 -9.53 8.30 15.63
C LEU A 56 -10.90 7.67 15.97
N ALA A 57 -10.98 6.34 16.08
CA ALA A 57 -12.17 5.64 16.55
C ALA A 57 -12.55 6.04 17.97
N SER A 58 -11.55 6.25 18.85
CA SER A 58 -11.76 6.58 20.25
C SER A 58 -12.21 8.03 20.46
N VAL A 59 -11.78 8.97 19.62
CA VAL A 59 -12.08 10.41 19.78
C VAL A 59 -13.33 10.83 19.02
N CYS A 60 -13.53 10.35 17.78
CA CYS A 60 -14.58 10.84 16.87
C CYS A 60 -15.53 9.73 16.36
N GLY A 61 -15.42 8.51 16.87
CA GLY A 61 -16.22 7.35 16.44
C GLY A 61 -15.84 6.80 15.06
N PHE A 62 -16.41 5.63 14.71
CA PHE A 62 -16.09 4.88 13.48
C PHE A 62 -16.21 5.67 12.16
N ARG A 63 -16.99 6.76 12.15
CA ARG A 63 -17.22 7.59 10.97
C ARG A 63 -15.93 8.29 10.49
N SER A 64 -15.03 8.63 11.40
CA SER A 64 -13.76 9.30 11.07
C SER A 64 -12.75 8.37 10.40
N ILE A 65 -12.85 7.06 10.64
CA ILE A 65 -11.99 6.04 9.99
C ILE A 65 -12.27 6.03 8.48
N PHE A 66 -13.54 6.18 8.09
CA PHE A 66 -13.93 6.19 6.68
C PHE A 66 -13.33 7.39 5.93
N ILE A 67 -13.30 8.57 6.56
CA ILE A 67 -12.68 9.78 5.99
C ILE A 67 -11.16 9.61 5.89
N LEU A 68 -10.53 9.03 6.92
CA LEU A 68 -9.09 8.75 6.91
C LEU A 68 -8.71 7.81 5.75
N THR A 69 -9.43 6.70 5.59
CA THR A 69 -9.18 5.74 4.50
C THR A 69 -9.34 6.40 3.14
N LEU A 70 -10.38 7.22 2.95
CA LEU A 70 -10.60 7.98 1.70
C LEU A 70 -9.45 8.94 1.40
N ILE A 71 -8.96 9.68 2.40
CA ILE A 71 -7.82 10.60 2.22
C ILE A 71 -6.56 9.81 1.83
N MET A 72 -6.34 8.65 2.46
CA MET A 72 -5.16 7.83 2.21
C MET A 72 -5.19 7.21 0.80
N GLU A 73 -6.34 6.69 0.34
CA GLU A 73 -6.51 6.21 -1.03
C GLU A 73 -6.40 7.33 -2.07
N LEU A 74 -6.97 8.51 -1.80
CA LEU A 74 -6.81 9.67 -2.68
C LEU A 74 -5.35 10.12 -2.78
N GLY A 75 -4.62 10.11 -1.66
CA GLY A 75 -3.18 10.38 -1.64
C GLY A 75 -2.40 9.40 -2.51
N CYS A 76 -2.72 8.11 -2.42
CA CYS A 76 -2.12 7.06 -3.25
C CYS A 76 -2.41 7.28 -4.75
N LEU A 77 -3.66 7.62 -5.11
CA LEU A 77 -4.05 7.95 -6.48
C LEU A 77 -3.31 9.17 -7.02
N VAL A 78 -3.15 10.22 -6.22
CA VAL A 78 -2.40 11.43 -6.61
C VAL A 78 -0.92 11.12 -6.79
N ALA A 79 -0.32 10.35 -5.89
CA ALA A 79 1.08 9.91 -6.03
C ALA A 79 1.27 9.10 -7.32
N LEU A 80 0.34 8.20 -7.64
CA LEU A 80 0.38 7.40 -8.87
C LEU A 80 0.26 8.30 -10.12
N ARG A 81 -0.60 9.33 -10.08
CA ARG A 81 -0.71 10.34 -11.14
C ARG A 81 0.58 11.16 -11.31
N VAL A 82 1.25 11.52 -10.22
CA VAL A 82 2.52 12.28 -10.24
C VAL A 82 3.66 11.43 -10.82
N THR A 83 3.75 10.17 -10.42
CA THR A 83 4.72 9.21 -10.96
C THR A 83 4.48 8.99 -12.47
N HIS A 84 3.23 8.84 -12.90
CA HIS A 84 2.89 8.68 -14.32
C HIS A 84 3.18 9.96 -15.14
N ARG A 85 3.21 11.14 -14.51
CA ARG A 85 3.61 12.40 -15.17
C ARG A 85 5.12 12.58 -15.30
N THR A 86 5.91 11.86 -14.51
CA THR A 86 7.37 11.93 -14.55
C THR A 86 7.96 10.96 -15.58
N ALA A 87 7.15 10.00 -16.06
CA ALA A 87 7.53 9.01 -17.06
C ALA A 87 7.11 9.36 -18.52
N ASN A 88 6.65 10.60 -18.77
CA ASN A 88 6.28 11.11 -20.09
C ASN A 88 6.86 12.49 -20.32
#